data_AF-A0A086MPJ8-F1
#
_entry.id   AF-A0A086MPJ8-F1
#
_cell.length_a   1.000
_cell.length_b   1.000
_cell.length_c   1.000
_cell.angle_alpha   90.00
_cell.angle_beta   90.00
_cell.angle_gamma   90.00
#
_symmetry.space_group_name_H-M   'P 1'
#
loop_
_entity.id
_entity.type
_entity.pdbx_description
1 polymer ?
#
loop_
_entity_poly.entity_id
_entity_poly.type
_entity_poly.pdbx_seq_one_letter_code
_entity_poly.pdbx_strand_id
1 'polypeptide(L)'
;MRVAVAVIAALLPGISAAQSDVWSLTVLERYASWVRDSGFACPVATRVIEVVPDDRGTAFKVICAPAGSAVTGQEVAYRVTLRPNSSGLVEPWQE
;
A
#
# COMPACT_ATOMS: atom_id res chain seq x y z
N MET A 1 -33.80 45.98 -15.89
CA MET A 1 -33.79 44.58 -16.35
C MET A 1 -32.74 43.82 -15.56
N ARG A 2 -33.16 42.82 -14.78
CA ARG A 2 -32.29 42.00 -13.92
C ARG A 2 -31.91 40.75 -14.71
N VAL A 3 -30.64 40.61 -15.10
CA VAL A 3 -30.15 39.37 -15.71
C VAL A 3 -29.57 38.51 -14.58
N ALA A 4 -30.34 37.50 -14.20
CA ALA A 4 -29.91 36.44 -13.32
C ALA A 4 -28.89 35.57 -14.07
N VAL A 5 -27.65 35.50 -13.57
CA VAL A 5 -26.66 34.53 -14.06
C VAL A 5 -26.79 33.30 -13.20
N ALA A 6 -27.35 32.25 -13.81
CA ALA A 6 -27.54 30.94 -13.20
C ALA A 6 -26.19 30.22 -12.99
N VAL A 7 -26.11 29.52 -11.87
CA VAL A 7 -25.01 28.71 -11.35
C VAL A 7 -24.68 27.56 -12.29
N ILE A 8 -23.39 27.35 -12.59
CA ILE A 8 -22.87 26.05 -13.02
C ILE A 8 -21.98 25.55 -11.90
N ALA A 9 -22.56 24.75 -11.01
CA ALA A 9 -21.81 23.91 -10.10
C ALA A 9 -21.07 22.89 -10.96
N ALA A 10 -19.75 23.05 -11.07
CA ALA A 10 -18.89 22.05 -11.66
C ALA A 10 -18.89 20.82 -10.75
N LEU A 11 -19.79 19.88 -11.06
CA LEU A 11 -19.69 18.48 -10.70
C LEU A 11 -18.37 17.97 -11.29
N LEU A 12 -17.30 17.98 -10.50
CA LEU A 12 -16.13 17.16 -10.80
C LEU A 12 -16.53 15.72 -10.47
N PRO A 13 -16.74 14.84 -11.47
CA PRO A 13 -16.92 13.43 -11.18
C PRO A 13 -15.67 12.92 -10.49
N GLY A 14 -15.88 12.30 -9.33
CA GLY A 14 -14.84 11.64 -8.58
C GLY A 14 -14.09 10.66 -9.46
N ILE A 15 -12.80 10.92 -9.62
CA ILE A 15 -11.83 9.90 -9.99
C ILE A 15 -11.02 9.65 -8.72
N SER A 16 -11.64 8.96 -7.77
CA SER A 16 -10.86 8.14 -6.86
C SER A 16 -10.17 7.12 -7.76
N ALA A 17 -8.91 7.38 -8.07
CA ALA A 17 -8.01 6.37 -8.58
C ALA A 17 -7.82 5.35 -7.44
N ALA A 18 -8.83 4.49 -7.22
CA ALA A 18 -8.60 3.17 -6.70
C ALA A 18 -7.86 2.42 -7.82
N GLN A 19 -6.60 2.78 -8.03
CA GLN A 19 -5.64 1.86 -8.61
C GLN A 19 -5.60 0.71 -7.61
N SER A 20 -6.44 -0.30 -7.85
CA SER A 20 -6.10 -1.65 -7.45
C SER A 20 -4.83 -1.96 -8.23
N ASP A 21 -3.70 -1.51 -7.71
CA ASP A 21 -2.39 -1.91 -8.19
C ASP A 21 -2.32 -3.42 -7.98
N VAL A 22 -2.66 -4.16 -9.03
CA VAL A 22 -2.46 -5.59 -9.09
C VAL A 22 -0.96 -5.77 -9.26
N TRP A 23 -0.25 -5.77 -8.15
CA TRP A 23 1.18 -6.03 -8.12
C TRP A 23 1.44 -7.44 -8.66
N SER A 24 2.44 -7.57 -9.53
CA SER A 24 2.84 -8.88 -10.02
C SER A 24 3.28 -9.80 -8.87
N LEU A 25 3.10 -11.11 -9.03
CA LEU A 25 3.53 -12.11 -8.04
C LEU A 25 5.02 -11.98 -7.68
N THR A 26 5.86 -11.61 -8.64
CA THR A 26 7.29 -11.36 -8.42
C THR A 26 7.52 -10.17 -7.47
N VAL A 27 6.71 -9.13 -7.57
CA VAL A 27 6.82 -7.97 -6.67
C VAL A 27 6.30 -8.33 -5.29
N LEU A 28 5.16 -9.02 -5.19
CA LEU A 28 4.64 -9.51 -3.93
C LEU A 28 5.67 -10.38 -3.19
N GLU A 29 6.32 -11.32 -3.90
CA GLU A 29 7.37 -12.14 -3.29
C GLU A 29 8.60 -11.36 -2.85
N ARG A 30 9.00 -10.33 -3.61
CA ARG A 30 10.09 -9.44 -3.21
C ARG A 30 9.78 -8.71 -1.90
N TYR A 31 8.57 -8.18 -1.76
CA TYR A 31 8.17 -7.52 -0.52
C TYR A 31 8.04 -8.52 0.64
N ALA A 32 7.49 -9.72 0.37
CA ALA A 32 7.43 -10.79 1.35
C ALA A 32 8.83 -11.24 1.81
N SER A 33 9.80 -11.30 0.90
CA SER A 33 11.18 -11.65 1.24
C SER A 33 11.81 -10.59 2.14
N TRP A 34 11.64 -9.29 1.85
CA TRP A 34 12.15 -8.23 2.71
C TRP A 34 11.59 -8.26 4.13
N VAL A 35 10.30 -8.57 4.28
CA VAL A 35 9.67 -8.72 5.59
C VAL A 35 10.26 -9.93 6.34
N ARG A 36 10.48 -11.06 5.64
CA ARG A 36 11.13 -12.25 6.20
C ARG A 36 12.59 -12.01 6.59
N ASP A 37 13.36 -11.35 5.73
CA ASP A 37 14.76 -11.00 5.96
C ASP A 37 14.92 -10.10 7.20
N SER A 38 13.88 -9.34 7.53
CA SER A 38 13.82 -8.51 8.74
C SER A 38 13.38 -9.27 9.99
N GLY A 39 13.13 -10.57 9.90
CA GLY A 39 12.78 -11.45 11.01
C GLY A 39 11.28 -11.62 11.29
N PHE A 40 10.40 -11.11 10.42
CA PHE A 40 8.95 -11.24 10.59
C PHE A 40 8.36 -12.39 9.78
N ALA A 41 7.19 -12.89 10.22
CA ALA A 41 6.46 -13.94 9.53
C ALA A 41 5.67 -13.36 8.35
N CYS A 42 6.19 -13.49 7.13
CA CYS A 42 5.46 -13.19 5.89
C CYS A 42 5.64 -14.31 4.86
N PRO A 43 4.85 -15.40 4.96
CA PRO A 43 4.92 -16.51 4.00
C PRO A 43 4.53 -16.09 2.58
N VAL A 44 3.48 -15.30 2.45
CA VAL A 44 3.02 -14.73 1.17
C VAL A 44 2.51 -13.31 1.39
N ALA A 45 2.90 -12.37 0.53
CA ALA A 45 2.28 -11.05 0.48
C ALA A 45 1.05 -11.09 -0.42
N THR A 46 -0.11 -10.69 0.09
CA THR A 46 -1.37 -10.66 -0.66
C THR A 46 -1.65 -9.29 -1.26
N ARG A 47 -1.09 -8.23 -0.66
CA ARG A 47 -1.27 -6.86 -1.12
C ARG A 47 -0.08 -6.00 -0.74
N VAL A 48 0.27 -5.07 -1.62
CA VAL A 48 1.21 -3.98 -1.35
C VAL A 48 0.48 -2.69 -1.67
N ILE A 49 0.57 -1.71 -0.78
CA ILE A 49 -0.04 -0.39 -0.95
C ILE A 49 1.07 0.62 -0.78
N GLU A 50 1.32 1.42 -1.80
CA GLU A 50 2.21 2.57 -1.65
C GLU A 50 1.56 3.54 -0.67
N VAL A 51 2.33 3.92 0.35
CA VAL A 51 1.94 4.90 1.35
C VAL A 51 2.72 6.18 1.06
N VAL A 52 2.16 7.32 1.44
CA VAL A 52 2.82 8.63 1.27
C VAL A 52 4.28 8.53 1.74
N PRO A 53 5.25 8.98 0.91
CA PRO A 53 6.65 9.01 1.29
C PRO A 53 6.85 9.73 2.62
N ASP A 54 7.72 9.22 3.48
CA ASP A 54 8.19 9.96 4.66
C ASP A 54 9.62 10.48 4.44
N ASP A 55 10.11 11.26 5.39
CA ASP A 55 11.46 11.85 5.37
C ASP A 55 12.58 10.80 5.32
N ARG A 56 12.28 9.52 5.59
CA ARG A 56 13.17 8.36 5.56
C ARG A 56 13.13 7.61 4.22
N GLY A 57 12.14 7.87 3.35
CA GLY A 57 12.04 7.29 2.00
C GLY A 57 10.61 6.91 1.60
N THR A 58 10.48 6.08 0.56
CA THR A 58 9.17 5.58 0.10
C THR A 58 8.70 4.46 1.01
N ALA A 59 7.49 4.58 1.57
CA ALA A 59 6.90 3.60 2.47
C ALA A 59 5.83 2.78 1.76
N PHE A 60 5.78 1.49 2.05
CA PHE A 60 4.81 0.54 1.52
C PHE A 60 4.15 -0.21 2.66
N LYS A 61 2.83 -0.33 2.63
CA LYS A 61 2.08 -1.23 3.50
C LYS A 61 2.01 -2.59 2.82
N VAL A 62 2.69 -3.57 3.37
CA VAL A 62 2.74 -4.95 2.89
C VAL A 62 1.81 -5.78 3.77
N ILE A 63 0.80 -6.39 3.16
CA ILE A 63 -0.15 -7.26 3.83
C ILE A 63 0.28 -8.70 3.58
N CYS A 64 0.57 -9.42 4.66
CA CYS A 64 1.04 -10.79 4.65
C CYS A 64 -0.03 -11.73 5.17
N ALA A 65 -0.25 -12.84 4.47
CA ALA A 65 -1.16 -13.90 4.87
C ALA A 65 -0.41 -15.19 5.24
N PRO A 66 -1.01 -16.05 6.07
CA PRO A 66 -0.49 -17.41 6.29
C PRO A 66 -0.48 -18.20 4.98
N ALA A 67 0.48 -19.12 4.84
CA ALA A 67 0.58 -19.96 3.65
C ALA A 67 -0.70 -20.80 3.45
N GLY A 68 -1.30 -20.71 2.27
CA GLY A 68 -2.49 -21.49 1.90
C GLY A 68 -3.81 -20.97 2.48
N SER A 69 -3.83 -19.82 3.16
CA SER A 69 -5.08 -19.22 3.63
C SER A 69 -5.72 -18.35 2.55
N ALA A 70 -7.00 -18.60 2.26
CA ALA A 70 -7.86 -17.57 1.70
C ALA A 70 -7.87 -16.38 2.68
N VAL A 71 -8.07 -15.15 2.21
CA VAL A 71 -8.09 -13.93 3.03
C VAL A 71 -9.08 -14.12 4.21
N THR A 72 -8.57 -14.50 5.38
CA THR A 72 -9.36 -14.93 6.56
C THR A 72 -9.39 -13.86 7.65
N GLY A 73 -8.83 -12.68 7.40
CA GLY A 73 -8.64 -11.65 8.43
C GLY A 73 -7.49 -11.93 9.40
N GLN A 74 -6.71 -13.01 9.19
CA GLN A 74 -5.43 -13.25 9.86
C GLN A 74 -4.25 -12.54 9.17
N GLU A 75 -4.55 -11.58 8.30
CA GLU A 75 -3.55 -10.82 7.58
C GLU A 75 -2.85 -9.85 8.52
N VAL A 76 -1.52 -9.86 8.52
CA VAL A 76 -0.71 -8.92 9.29
C VAL A 76 -0.10 -7.92 8.34
N ALA A 77 -0.21 -6.64 8.67
CA ALA A 77 0.39 -5.57 7.89
C ALA A 77 1.75 -5.17 8.45
N TYR A 78 2.68 -4.91 7.54
CA TYR A 78 4.02 -4.41 7.83
C TYR A 78 4.27 -3.14 7.03
N ARG A 79 4.99 -2.19 7.63
CA ARG A 79 5.53 -1.03 6.93
C ARG A 79 6.92 -1.37 6.42
N VAL A 80 7.11 -1.29 5.11
CA VAL A 80 8.40 -1.42 4.45
C VAL A 80 8.82 -0.05 3.93
N THR A 81 9.90 0.50 4.47
CA THR A 81 10.47 1.78 4.01
C THR A 81 11.73 1.52 3.22
N LEU A 82 11.71 1.91 1.94
CA LEU A 82 12.87 1.87 1.07
C LEU A 82 13.63 3.19 1.19
N ARG A 83 14.82 3.13 1.79
CA ARG A 83 15.68 4.30 1.95
C ARG A 83 16.52 4.53 0.69
N PRO A 84 16.99 5.76 0.44
CA PRO A 84 17.79 6.09 -0.74
C PRO A 84 19.11 5.31 -0.84
N ASN A 85 19.66 4.87 0.28
CA ASN A 85 20.89 4.06 0.36
C ASN A 85 20.65 2.56 0.07
N SER A 86 19.50 2.20 -0.51
CA SER A 86 19.09 0.81 -0.77
C SER A 86 18.90 -0.06 0.48
N SER A 87 18.89 0.52 1.69
CA SER A 87 18.49 -0.20 2.89
C SER A 87 16.97 -0.21 3.03
N GLY A 88 16.42 -1.39 3.33
CA GLY A 88 15.01 -1.55 3.70
C GLY A 88 14.86 -1.53 5.21
N LEU A 89 13.89 -0.78 5.72
CA LEU A 89 13.45 -0.88 7.11
C LEU A 89 12.06 -1.53 7.13
N VAL A 90 11.88 -2.54 7.97
CA VAL A 90 10.58 -3.19 8.14
C VAL A 90 10.13 -3.04 9.59
N GLU A 91 8.90 -2.56 9.76
CA GLU A 91 8.29 -2.31 11.07
C GLU A 91 6.85 -2.87 11.07
N PRO A 92 6.31 -3.32 12.22
CA PRO A 92 4.88 -3.65 12.32
C PRO A 92 4.02 -2.44 11.96
N TRP A 93 2.95 -2.65 11.20
CA TRP A 93 2.00 -1.56 10.90
C TRP A 93 1.30 -1.11 12.18
N GLN A 94 1.30 0.19 12.43
CA GLN A 94 0.52 0.82 13.50
C GLN A 94 -0.76 1.38 12.88
N GLU A 95 -1.92 1.05 13.44
CA GLU A 95 -3.23 1.57 13.00
C GLU A 95 -3.45 3.04 13.36
#